data_AF-A0A5N7C3C1-F1
#
_entry.id   AF-A0A5N7C3C1-F1
#
_cell.length_a   1.000
_cell.length_b   1.000
_cell.length_c   1.000
_cell.angle_alpha   90.00
_cell.angle_beta   90.00
_cell.angle_gamma   90.00
#
_symmetry.space_group_name_H-M   'P 1'
#
loop_
_entity.id
_entity.type
_entity.pdbx_description
1 polymer ?
#
loop_
_entity_poly.entity_id
_entity_poly.type
_entity_poly.pdbx_seq_one_letter_code
_entity_poly.pdbx_strand_id
1 'polypeptide(L)'
;MAPPNNPSSHTKPPAHRNVKHVVLGDLLFKTWYQSIYPEELVNKDTDRLYICRWCFRYSCDADAFAKHTQVCQHRTTPPGTKVYDHGGYAVWEVDGDKNKLYAQNLSLFAKLFLDHKSVFFDVASFLYYLLTFTDPHDPENYYILGFFSKEKLSWDANNLACILIFPPYQRKQLGKLLMGVSYKISDWEKDSGLIGGPEKPLSEMGRKSYSRFWEERIARYLLLHTSDTEDSEYSSPQKQKPSKASCKRQPHEVVTVQEIGLATGMLTEDVITALKGMGIVEPTTPSKKRKLNQETGEVNDGETVMIRISDVLEWTKAHHVTWRDPVRDEGFLGRCILLTTSATPDLAPLCIVISL
;
A
#
# COMPACT_ATOMS: atom_id res chain seq x y z
N MET A 1 14.02 -3.03 40.20
CA MET A 1 13.36 -4.24 39.65
C MET A 1 12.49 -3.81 38.49
N ALA A 2 12.87 -4.17 37.26
CA ALA A 2 12.09 -3.89 36.05
C ALA A 2 10.92 -4.89 35.93
N PRO A 3 9.77 -4.51 35.37
CA PRO A 3 8.66 -5.44 35.17
C PRO A 3 8.96 -6.39 34.00
N PRO A 4 8.41 -7.62 34.00
CA PRO A 4 8.75 -8.63 33.01
C PRO A 4 8.09 -8.34 31.65
N ASN A 5 8.87 -8.56 30.60
CA ASN A 5 8.43 -8.53 29.20
C ASN A 5 7.29 -9.51 28.94
N ASN A 6 6.19 -9.01 28.39
CA ASN A 6 5.05 -9.82 27.95
C ASN A 6 5.31 -10.32 26.50
N PRO A 7 5.39 -11.63 26.24
CA PRO A 7 5.58 -12.11 24.87
C PRO A 7 4.29 -11.93 24.07
N SER A 8 4.42 -11.21 22.95
CA SER A 8 3.47 -11.07 21.84
C SER A 8 2.56 -12.30 21.65
N SER A 9 1.24 -12.09 21.72
CA SER A 9 0.20 -13.07 21.45
C SER A 9 0.25 -13.55 19.99
N HIS A 10 1.04 -14.57 19.71
CA HIS A 10 0.91 -15.36 18.49
C HIS A 10 -0.30 -16.28 18.65
N THR A 11 -1.33 -16.03 17.84
CA THR A 11 -2.44 -16.94 17.56
C THR A 11 -1.89 -18.35 17.29
N LYS A 12 -2.53 -19.36 17.88
CA LYS A 12 -2.11 -20.78 17.83
C LYS A 12 -1.67 -21.17 16.41
N PRO A 13 -0.51 -21.85 16.22
CA PRO A 13 -0.12 -22.30 14.90
C PRO A 13 -1.18 -23.27 14.34
N PRO A 14 -1.58 -23.13 13.06
CA PRO A 14 -2.53 -24.05 12.44
C PRO A 14 -1.98 -25.48 12.52
N ALA A 15 -2.87 -26.43 12.80
CA ALA A 15 -2.52 -27.79 13.24
C ALA A 15 -1.81 -28.65 12.17
N HIS A 16 -1.73 -28.21 10.91
CA HIS A 16 -1.06 -28.96 9.84
C HIS A 16 -0.23 -28.03 8.96
N ARG A 17 1.10 -28.03 9.16
CA ARG A 17 2.06 -27.35 8.27
C ARG A 17 2.93 -28.41 7.63
N ASN A 18 2.94 -28.49 6.29
CA ASN A 18 3.69 -29.52 5.57
C ASN A 18 5.21 -29.29 5.55
N VAL A 19 5.61 -28.02 5.61
CA VAL A 19 7.02 -27.60 5.69
C VAL A 19 7.20 -26.89 7.02
N LYS A 20 8.19 -27.27 7.84
CA LYS A 20 8.42 -26.63 9.16
C LYS A 20 9.24 -25.35 9.04
N HIS A 21 10.29 -25.37 8.21
CA HIS A 21 11.20 -24.25 7.99
C HIS A 21 11.57 -24.09 6.51
N VAL A 22 11.84 -22.85 6.12
CA VAL A 22 12.43 -22.52 4.82
C VAL A 22 13.85 -22.01 5.01
N VAL A 23 14.73 -22.46 4.12
CA VAL A 23 16.06 -21.88 3.91
C VAL A 23 16.02 -21.05 2.63
N LEU A 24 16.04 -19.72 2.74
CA LEU A 24 16.06 -18.79 1.61
C LEU A 24 17.44 -18.11 1.54
N GLY A 25 18.31 -18.61 0.67
CA GLY A 25 19.73 -18.24 0.72
C GLY A 25 20.33 -18.64 2.06
N ASP A 26 20.84 -17.67 2.82
CA ASP A 26 21.46 -17.90 4.14
C ASP A 26 20.48 -17.71 5.31
N LEU A 27 19.20 -17.49 5.01
CA LEU A 27 18.16 -17.20 6.01
C LEU A 27 17.33 -18.44 6.30
N LEU A 28 17.28 -18.85 7.57
CA LEU A 28 16.41 -19.92 8.07
C LEU A 28 15.25 -19.33 8.89
N PHE A 29 14.01 -19.59 8.49
CA PHE A 29 12.84 -19.13 9.25
C PHE A 29 11.64 -20.09 9.16
N LYS A 30 10.78 -19.99 10.18
CA LYS A 30 9.61 -20.86 10.37
C LYS A 30 8.45 -20.46 9.46
N THR A 31 7.78 -21.45 8.88
CA THR A 31 6.56 -21.29 8.08
C THR A 31 5.32 -21.09 8.95
N TRP A 32 4.29 -20.46 8.40
CA TRP A 32 3.06 -20.15 9.14
C TRP A 32 1.90 -21.05 8.71
N TYR A 33 1.79 -21.35 7.42
CA TYR A 33 0.68 -22.08 6.84
C TYR A 33 1.16 -23.24 5.97
N GLN A 34 0.23 -24.12 5.60
CA GLN A 34 0.46 -25.15 4.60
C GLN A 34 0.49 -24.53 3.20
N SER A 35 1.42 -25.02 2.38
CA SER A 35 1.47 -24.76 0.93
C SER A 35 1.36 -26.08 0.16
N ILE A 36 0.87 -26.03 -1.07
CA ILE A 36 0.55 -27.20 -1.88
C ILE A 36 1.66 -27.52 -2.88
N TYR A 37 2.87 -27.73 -2.36
CA TYR A 37 3.95 -28.27 -3.17
C TYR A 37 3.60 -29.69 -3.66
N PRO A 38 4.08 -30.13 -4.84
CA PRO A 38 3.86 -31.49 -5.32
C PRO A 38 4.34 -32.52 -4.29
N GLU A 39 3.49 -33.49 -3.95
CA GLU A 39 3.76 -34.45 -2.86
C GLU A 39 4.97 -35.34 -3.16
N GLU A 40 5.26 -35.59 -4.44
CA GLU A 40 6.45 -36.31 -4.90
C GLU A 40 7.76 -35.55 -4.68
N LEU A 41 7.70 -34.22 -4.45
CA LEU A 41 8.88 -33.38 -4.21
C LEU A 41 8.99 -32.92 -2.75
N VAL A 42 7.85 -32.70 -2.09
CA VAL A 42 7.79 -32.13 -0.74
C VAL A 42 6.80 -32.91 0.11
N ASN A 43 7.34 -33.69 1.05
CA ASN A 43 6.54 -34.51 1.97
C ASN A 43 5.80 -33.64 3.00
N LYS A 44 4.72 -34.20 3.56
CA LYS A 44 3.86 -33.56 4.58
C LYS A 44 4.55 -33.26 5.92
N ASP A 45 5.75 -33.77 6.16
CA ASP A 45 6.51 -33.54 7.40
C ASP A 45 7.92 -32.99 7.15
N THR A 46 8.11 -32.30 6.01
CA THR A 46 9.39 -31.76 5.59
C THR A 46 9.95 -30.78 6.63
N ASP A 47 11.12 -31.08 7.20
CA ASP A 47 11.73 -30.21 8.21
C ASP A 47 12.25 -28.90 7.59
N ARG A 48 12.95 -29.01 6.45
CA ARG A 48 13.56 -27.88 5.74
C ARG A 48 13.30 -27.97 4.25
N LEU A 49 12.79 -26.89 3.69
CA LEU A 49 12.72 -26.67 2.24
C LEU A 49 13.74 -25.61 1.84
N TYR A 50 14.69 -25.98 0.98
CA TYR A 50 15.69 -25.07 0.44
C TYR A 50 15.10 -24.35 -0.76
N ILE A 51 15.18 -23.02 -0.79
CA ILE A 51 14.59 -22.17 -1.82
C ILE A 51 15.65 -21.20 -2.34
N CYS A 52 15.80 -21.16 -3.66
CA CYS A 52 16.71 -20.24 -4.32
C CYS A 52 16.27 -18.80 -4.10
N ARG A 53 17.17 -17.97 -3.56
CA ARG A 53 16.91 -16.55 -3.26
C ARG A 53 16.57 -15.71 -4.49
N TRP A 54 16.92 -16.20 -5.69
CA TRP A 54 16.73 -15.48 -6.95
C TRP A 54 15.55 -15.99 -7.76
N CYS A 55 15.34 -17.30 -7.89
CA CYS A 55 14.34 -17.87 -8.79
C CYS A 55 13.21 -18.66 -8.09
N PHE A 56 13.24 -18.73 -6.76
CA PHE A 56 12.31 -19.49 -5.93
C PHE A 56 12.24 -21.00 -6.21
N ARG A 57 13.12 -21.55 -7.04
CA ARG A 57 13.24 -23.00 -7.21
C ARG A 57 13.52 -23.64 -5.86
N TYR A 58 12.80 -24.71 -5.57
CA TYR A 58 12.82 -25.37 -4.28
C TYR A 58 13.37 -26.80 -4.38
N SER A 59 13.92 -27.29 -3.28
CA SER A 59 14.44 -28.65 -3.13
C SER A 59 14.43 -29.08 -1.66
N CYS A 60 14.14 -30.35 -1.39
CA CYS A 60 14.37 -30.96 -0.07
C CYS A 60 15.83 -31.45 0.09
N ASP A 61 16.54 -31.61 -1.03
CA ASP A 61 17.96 -32.01 -1.08
C ASP A 61 18.87 -30.77 -1.10
N ALA A 62 19.76 -30.69 -0.11
CA ALA A 62 20.72 -29.61 0.07
C ALA A 62 21.81 -29.59 -1.01
N ASP A 63 22.26 -30.75 -1.51
CA ASP A 63 23.29 -30.85 -2.54
C ASP A 63 22.74 -30.44 -3.90
N ALA A 64 21.51 -30.87 -4.22
CA ALA A 64 20.80 -30.41 -5.41
C ALA A 64 20.58 -28.89 -5.38
N PHE A 65 20.24 -28.34 -4.21
CA PHE A 65 20.11 -26.91 -4.01
C PHE A 65 21.44 -26.17 -4.22
N ALA A 66 22.53 -26.64 -3.60
CA ALA A 66 23.85 -26.04 -3.73
C ALA A 66 24.31 -26.00 -5.20
N LYS A 67 24.16 -27.10 -5.94
CA LYS A 67 24.44 -27.16 -7.38
C LYS A 67 23.62 -26.14 -8.17
N HIS A 68 22.33 -26.00 -7.87
CA HIS A 68 21.47 -25.03 -8.53
C HIS A 68 21.92 -23.58 -8.30
N THR A 69 22.31 -23.21 -7.07
CA THR A 69 22.71 -21.82 -6.76
C THR A 69 23.91 -21.34 -7.58
N GLN A 70 24.81 -22.25 -7.98
CA GLN A 70 25.98 -21.92 -8.79
C GLN A 70 25.62 -21.59 -10.25
N VAL A 71 24.54 -22.17 -10.77
CA VAL A 71 24.14 -22.07 -12.19
C VAL A 71 22.83 -21.29 -12.40
N CYS A 72 22.31 -20.65 -11.35
CA CYS A 72 21.04 -19.93 -11.43
C CYS A 72 21.15 -18.72 -12.37
N GLN A 73 20.31 -18.71 -13.40
CA GLN A 73 20.29 -17.65 -14.43
C GLN A 73 19.92 -16.26 -13.87
N HIS A 74 19.15 -16.22 -12.78
CA HIS A 74 18.71 -14.97 -12.14
C HIS A 74 19.70 -14.43 -11.11
N ARG A 75 20.91 -14.97 -11.01
CA ARG A 75 21.87 -14.57 -9.97
C ARG A 75 22.25 -13.08 -10.03
N THR A 76 22.36 -12.51 -11.23
CA THR A 76 22.78 -11.11 -11.43
C THR A 76 21.61 -10.16 -11.55
N THR A 77 20.46 -10.62 -12.07
CA THR A 77 19.31 -9.74 -12.37
C THR A 77 17.99 -10.47 -12.10
N PRO A 78 17.03 -9.83 -11.40
CA PRO A 78 15.65 -10.32 -11.33
C PRO A 78 15.04 -10.47 -12.73
N PRO A 79 14.08 -11.40 -12.93
CA PRO A 79 13.30 -11.43 -14.16
C PRO A 79 12.43 -10.17 -14.30
N GLY A 80 11.96 -9.92 -15.52
CA GLY A 80 10.99 -8.86 -15.81
C GLY A 80 11.64 -7.49 -16.02
N THR A 81 10.85 -6.44 -15.77
CA THR A 81 11.23 -5.05 -16.05
C THR A 81 11.34 -4.27 -14.74
N LYS A 82 12.44 -3.56 -14.51
CA LYS A 82 12.55 -2.64 -13.39
C LYS A 82 11.64 -1.43 -13.61
N VAL A 83 10.69 -1.20 -12.71
CA VAL A 83 9.70 -0.11 -12.79
C VAL A 83 9.96 1.00 -11.76
N TYR A 84 10.71 0.70 -10.70
CA TYR A 84 11.09 1.65 -9.66
C TYR A 84 12.53 1.39 -9.22
N ASP A 85 13.30 2.46 -8.95
CA ASP A 85 14.67 2.43 -8.43
C ASP A 85 14.95 3.69 -7.60
N HIS A 86 15.07 3.55 -6.28
CA HIS A 86 15.44 4.66 -5.41
C HIS A 86 16.10 4.17 -4.12
N GLY A 87 17.24 4.76 -3.77
CA GLY A 87 17.89 4.54 -2.47
C GLY A 87 18.28 3.08 -2.21
N GLY A 88 18.69 2.34 -3.26
CA GLY A 88 19.04 0.93 -3.20
C GLY A 88 17.83 -0.02 -3.25
N TYR A 89 16.60 0.49 -3.17
CA TYR A 89 15.38 -0.30 -3.35
C TYR A 89 14.90 -0.21 -4.78
N ALA A 90 14.59 -1.36 -5.38
CA ALA A 90 14.02 -1.42 -6.72
C ALA A 90 12.79 -2.31 -6.76
N VAL A 91 11.81 -1.97 -7.59
CA VAL A 91 10.63 -2.80 -7.87
C VAL A 91 10.71 -3.33 -9.31
N TRP A 92 10.53 -4.64 -9.46
CA TRP A 92 10.55 -5.33 -10.75
C TRP A 92 9.18 -5.91 -11.07
N GLU A 93 8.62 -5.54 -12.21
CA GLU A 93 7.39 -6.10 -12.76
C GLU A 93 7.71 -7.39 -13.53
N VAL A 94 7.14 -8.50 -13.08
CA VAL A 94 7.26 -9.82 -13.67
C VAL A 94 5.90 -10.28 -14.17
N ASP A 95 5.80 -10.47 -15.48
CA ASP A 95 4.62 -11.06 -16.11
C ASP A 95 4.57 -12.57 -15.85
N GLY A 96 3.52 -13.03 -15.16
CA GLY A 96 3.32 -14.43 -14.84
C GLY A 96 3.06 -15.33 -16.05
N ASP A 97 2.57 -14.80 -17.17
CA ASP A 97 2.42 -15.57 -18.42
C ASP A 97 3.76 -15.80 -19.10
N LYS A 98 4.66 -14.81 -19.06
CA LYS A 98 6.02 -14.92 -19.61
C LYS A 98 6.97 -15.73 -18.71
N ASN A 99 6.77 -15.66 -17.40
CA ASN A 99 7.64 -16.29 -16.39
C ASN A 99 6.88 -17.29 -15.51
N LYS A 100 6.13 -18.22 -16.13
CA LYS A 100 5.21 -19.15 -15.44
C LYS A 100 5.86 -19.88 -14.28
N LEU A 101 6.97 -20.58 -14.52
CA LEU A 101 7.63 -21.38 -13.47
C LEU A 101 8.09 -20.52 -12.29
N TYR A 102 8.63 -19.32 -12.57
CA TYR A 102 9.04 -18.38 -11.53
C TYR A 102 7.84 -17.94 -10.68
N ALA A 103 6.76 -17.51 -11.32
CA ALA A 103 5.56 -17.03 -10.65
C ALA A 103 4.84 -18.13 -9.84
N GLN A 104 4.84 -19.37 -10.34
CA GLN A 104 4.33 -20.55 -9.62
C GLN A 104 5.17 -20.83 -8.38
N ASN A 105 6.50 -20.87 -8.51
CA ASN A 105 7.42 -21.08 -7.39
C ASN A 105 7.27 -19.99 -6.32
N LEU A 106 7.19 -18.73 -6.74
CA LEU A 106 6.95 -17.59 -5.84
C LEU A 106 5.59 -17.70 -5.15
N SER A 107 4.55 -18.12 -5.86
CA SER A 107 3.21 -18.29 -5.29
C SER A 107 3.14 -19.42 -4.25
N LEU A 108 3.79 -20.55 -4.52
CA LEU A 108 3.93 -21.65 -3.56
C LEU A 108 4.71 -21.22 -2.31
N PHE A 109 5.80 -20.48 -2.50
CA PHE A 109 6.57 -19.90 -1.39
C PHE A 109 5.71 -18.92 -0.58
N ALA A 110 4.99 -18.02 -1.24
CA ALA A 110 4.14 -17.03 -0.57
C ALA A 110 3.03 -17.68 0.26
N LYS A 111 2.45 -18.79 -0.22
CA LYS A 111 1.40 -19.53 0.49
C LYS A 111 1.85 -20.07 1.85
N LEU A 112 3.15 -20.28 2.06
CA LEU A 112 3.69 -20.64 3.39
C LEU A 112 3.49 -19.53 4.44
N PHE A 113 3.22 -18.29 4.01
CA PHE A 113 3.08 -17.10 4.85
C PHE A 113 1.77 -16.33 4.63
N LEU A 114 0.95 -16.75 3.66
CA LEU A 114 -0.36 -16.19 3.37
C LEU A 114 -1.44 -17.27 3.51
N ASP A 115 -2.39 -17.05 4.43
CA ASP A 115 -3.46 -18.01 4.69
C ASP A 115 -4.44 -18.10 3.51
N HIS A 116 -4.91 -16.94 3.06
CA HIS A 116 -6.00 -16.80 2.09
C HIS A 116 -5.55 -16.77 0.62
N LYS A 117 -4.27 -17.02 0.31
CA LYS A 117 -3.83 -17.12 -1.08
C LYS A 117 -4.38 -18.40 -1.71
N SER A 118 -5.22 -18.27 -2.72
CA SER A 118 -5.90 -19.38 -3.41
C SER A 118 -5.31 -19.73 -4.78
N VAL A 119 -4.66 -18.76 -5.45
CA VAL A 119 -4.09 -18.95 -6.78
C VAL A 119 -2.58 -19.18 -6.71
N PHE A 120 -2.12 -20.27 -7.31
CA PHE A 120 -0.71 -20.68 -7.30
C PHE A 120 -0.19 -21.26 -8.61
N PHE A 121 -1.05 -21.89 -9.44
CA PHE A 121 -0.64 -22.48 -10.73
C PHE A 121 -1.09 -21.64 -11.92
N ASP A 122 -2.30 -21.07 -11.85
CA ASP A 122 -2.83 -20.18 -12.88
C ASP A 122 -2.33 -18.75 -12.70
N VAL A 123 -1.04 -18.57 -13.00
CA VAL A 123 -0.31 -17.31 -12.78
C VAL A 123 -0.33 -16.38 -14.00
N ALA A 124 -0.87 -16.84 -15.13
CA ALA A 124 -0.80 -16.12 -16.41
C ALA A 124 -1.58 -14.80 -16.38
N SER A 125 -2.65 -14.75 -15.60
CA SER A 125 -3.51 -13.57 -15.41
C SER A 125 -2.93 -12.54 -14.44
N PHE A 126 -1.73 -12.75 -13.90
CA PHE A 126 -1.14 -11.91 -12.84
C PHE A 126 0.18 -11.26 -13.27
N LEU A 127 0.36 -10.03 -12.80
CA LEU A 127 1.65 -9.36 -12.69
C LEU A 127 2.17 -9.48 -11.25
N TYR A 128 3.48 -9.62 -11.10
CA TYR A 128 4.15 -9.70 -9.81
C TYR A 128 5.16 -8.56 -9.70
N TYR A 129 5.07 -7.76 -8.65
CA TYR A 129 5.94 -6.63 -8.38
C TYR A 129 6.89 -6.98 -7.24
N LEU A 130 8.12 -7.34 -7.58
CA LEU A 130 9.14 -7.79 -6.64
C LEU A 130 9.86 -6.60 -6.03
N LEU A 131 9.84 -6.50 -4.70
CA LEU A 131 10.70 -5.56 -3.98
C LEU A 131 12.09 -6.18 -3.81
N THR A 132 13.09 -5.47 -4.30
CA THR A 132 14.50 -5.85 -4.19
C THR A 132 15.30 -4.78 -3.48
N PHE A 133 16.38 -5.17 -2.81
CA PHE A 133 17.38 -4.27 -2.28
C PHE A 133 18.76 -4.69 -2.77
N THR A 134 19.53 -3.71 -3.22
CA THR A 134 20.93 -3.85 -3.62
C THR A 134 21.75 -2.92 -2.74
N ASP A 135 22.75 -3.47 -2.06
CA ASP A 135 23.66 -2.67 -1.23
C ASP A 135 24.59 -1.85 -2.16
N PRO A 136 24.70 -0.52 -2.00
CA PRO A 136 25.66 0.29 -2.74
C PRO A 136 27.12 -0.19 -2.62
N HIS A 137 27.46 -0.88 -1.53
CA HIS A 137 28.78 -1.47 -1.31
C HIS A 137 28.95 -2.86 -1.93
N ASP A 138 27.86 -3.50 -2.37
CA ASP A 138 27.86 -4.83 -3.00
C ASP A 138 26.84 -4.87 -4.17
N PRO A 139 27.13 -4.15 -5.28
CA PRO A 139 26.19 -3.96 -6.38
C PRO A 139 25.87 -5.24 -7.16
N GLU A 140 26.73 -6.26 -7.04
CA GLU A 140 26.57 -7.55 -7.70
C GLU A 140 25.56 -8.47 -6.99
N ASN A 141 25.17 -8.14 -5.75
CA ASN A 141 24.25 -8.94 -4.96
C ASN A 141 22.98 -8.16 -4.62
N TYR A 142 21.85 -8.67 -5.11
CA TYR A 142 20.53 -8.18 -4.77
C TYR A 142 19.77 -9.19 -3.90
N TYR A 143 18.83 -8.67 -3.11
CA TYR A 143 18.00 -9.43 -2.20
C TYR A 143 16.52 -9.15 -2.48
N ILE A 144 15.73 -10.20 -2.73
CA ILE A 144 14.28 -10.09 -2.82
C ILE A 144 13.72 -10.02 -1.40
N LEU A 145 13.01 -8.94 -1.08
CA LEU A 145 12.51 -8.64 0.26
C LEU A 145 11.02 -8.94 0.43
N GLY A 146 10.29 -8.96 -0.68
CA GLY A 146 8.85 -9.13 -0.71
C GLY A 146 8.30 -8.93 -2.10
N PHE A 147 7.00 -9.04 -2.25
CA PHE A 147 6.31 -8.73 -3.49
C PHE A 147 4.84 -8.36 -3.22
N PHE A 148 4.20 -7.80 -4.22
CA PHE A 148 2.76 -7.92 -4.38
C PHE A 148 2.39 -8.45 -5.75
N SER A 149 1.23 -9.10 -5.88
CA SER A 149 0.64 -9.49 -7.16
C SER A 149 -0.56 -8.63 -7.49
N LYS A 150 -0.82 -8.43 -8.78
CA LYS A 150 -1.96 -7.69 -9.32
C LYS A 150 -2.54 -8.45 -10.50
N GLU A 151 -3.85 -8.54 -10.58
CA GLU A 151 -4.52 -9.11 -11.76
C GLU A 151 -4.35 -8.16 -12.96
N LYS A 152 -4.10 -8.72 -14.14
CA LYS A 152 -4.04 -7.93 -15.38
C LYS A 152 -5.40 -7.33 -15.72
N LEU A 153 -6.47 -8.05 -15.41
CA LEU A 153 -7.86 -7.64 -15.57
C LEU A 153 -8.60 -7.97 -14.28
N SER A 154 -8.87 -6.94 -13.46
CA SER A 154 -9.60 -7.10 -12.20
C SER A 154 -11.02 -6.57 -12.35
N TRP A 155 -12.02 -7.42 -12.08
CA TRP A 155 -13.44 -7.04 -12.16
C TRP A 155 -13.89 -6.20 -10.95
N ASP A 156 -13.30 -6.47 -9.79
CA ASP A 156 -13.61 -5.79 -8.52
C ASP A 156 -12.73 -4.55 -8.27
N ALA A 157 -12.05 -4.06 -9.32
CA ALA A 157 -11.12 -2.94 -9.26
C ALA A 157 -10.01 -3.10 -8.20
N ASN A 158 -9.53 -4.33 -7.98
CA ASN A 158 -8.42 -4.56 -7.06
C ASN A 158 -7.10 -4.10 -7.68
N ASN A 159 -6.43 -3.15 -7.04
CA ASN A 159 -5.08 -2.73 -7.46
C ASN A 159 -3.97 -3.66 -6.93
N LEU A 160 -4.33 -4.55 -6.01
CA LEU A 160 -3.43 -5.48 -5.37
C LEU A 160 -4.19 -6.73 -4.94
N ALA A 161 -3.73 -7.91 -5.37
CA ALA A 161 -4.33 -9.20 -5.03
C ALA A 161 -3.70 -9.80 -3.76
N CYS A 162 -2.38 -9.95 -3.74
CA CYS A 162 -1.64 -10.46 -2.58
C CYS A 162 -0.44 -9.57 -2.31
N ILE A 163 -0.10 -9.36 -1.04
CA ILE A 163 1.13 -8.66 -0.62
C ILE A 163 1.83 -9.46 0.46
N LEU A 164 3.14 -9.61 0.32
CA LEU A 164 3.99 -10.28 1.31
C LEU A 164 5.34 -9.60 1.38
N ILE A 165 5.69 -9.10 2.56
CA ILE A 165 7.09 -8.87 2.94
C ILE A 165 7.59 -10.12 3.64
N PHE A 166 8.74 -10.64 3.20
CA PHE A 166 9.27 -11.89 3.75
C PHE A 166 9.53 -11.73 5.24
N PRO A 167 9.26 -12.77 6.07
CA PRO A 167 9.29 -12.64 7.53
C PRO A 167 10.55 -11.96 8.11
N PRO A 168 11.79 -12.24 7.63
CA PRO A 168 13.00 -11.57 8.14
C PRO A 168 13.06 -10.06 7.91
N TYR A 169 12.28 -9.52 6.96
CA TYR A 169 12.31 -8.12 6.54
C TYR A 169 11.07 -7.33 6.96
N GLN A 170 10.14 -7.94 7.72
CA GLN A 170 8.94 -7.28 8.20
C GLN A 170 9.26 -6.16 9.21
N ARG A 171 8.29 -5.26 9.44
CA ARG A 171 8.39 -4.10 10.35
C ARG A 171 9.47 -3.07 10.00
N LYS A 172 10.01 -3.11 8.78
CA LYS A 172 10.96 -2.14 8.22
C LYS A 172 10.31 -1.13 7.27
N GLN A 173 9.00 -0.90 7.38
CA GLN A 173 8.20 -0.03 6.49
C GLN A 173 8.18 -0.45 5.00
N LEU A 174 8.75 -1.60 4.63
CA LEU A 174 8.77 -2.09 3.24
C LEU A 174 7.38 -2.37 2.66
N GLY A 175 6.43 -2.79 3.50
CA GLY A 175 5.03 -2.96 3.08
C GLY A 175 4.40 -1.64 2.65
N LYS A 176 4.71 -0.56 3.36
CA LYS A 176 4.24 0.81 3.05
C LYS A 176 4.79 1.28 1.69
N LEU A 177 6.04 0.95 1.38
CA LEU A 177 6.65 1.22 0.07
C LEU A 177 5.89 0.49 -1.05
N LEU A 178 5.64 -0.82 -0.90
CA LEU A 178 4.90 -1.59 -1.89
C LEU A 178 3.45 -1.10 -2.08
N MET A 179 2.77 -0.73 -0.99
CA MET A 179 1.44 -0.12 -1.05
C MET A 179 1.48 1.21 -1.82
N GLY A 180 2.46 2.08 -1.54
CA GLY A 180 2.61 3.32 -2.28
C GLY A 180 2.84 3.09 -3.77
N VAL A 181 3.66 2.09 -4.12
CA VAL A 181 3.92 1.72 -5.52
C VAL A 181 2.65 1.21 -6.20
N SER A 182 1.84 0.37 -5.53
CA SER A 182 0.58 -0.13 -6.11
C SER A 182 -0.40 1.02 -6.42
N TYR A 183 -0.54 2.00 -5.52
CA TYR A 183 -1.39 3.17 -5.75
C TYR A 183 -0.86 4.07 -6.87
N LYS A 184 0.46 4.28 -6.97
CA LYS A 184 1.07 5.06 -8.07
C LYS A 184 0.92 4.37 -9.43
N ILE A 185 0.97 3.04 -9.47
CA ILE A 185 0.68 2.29 -10.71
C ILE A 185 -0.77 2.48 -11.13
N SER A 186 -1.72 2.37 -10.19
CA SER A 186 -3.14 2.67 -10.46
C SER A 186 -3.35 4.10 -10.95
N ASP A 187 -2.60 5.07 -10.40
CA ASP A 187 -2.64 6.47 -10.81
C ASP A 187 -2.30 6.67 -12.29
N TRP A 188 -1.35 5.91 -12.84
CA TRP A 188 -1.02 6.01 -14.27
C TRP A 188 -1.96 5.24 -15.18
N GLU A 189 -2.66 4.25 -14.64
CA GLU A 189 -3.75 3.58 -15.32
C GLU A 189 -5.05 4.42 -15.27
N LYS A 190 -5.02 5.66 -14.74
CA LYS A 190 -6.19 6.55 -14.62
C LYS A 190 -6.83 6.98 -15.95
N ASP A 191 -6.15 6.88 -17.09
CA ASP A 191 -6.82 7.03 -18.39
C ASP A 191 -7.97 5.99 -18.55
N SER A 192 -7.97 4.93 -17.74
CA SER A 192 -9.04 3.93 -17.62
C SER A 192 -9.93 4.06 -16.37
N GLY A 193 -9.75 5.09 -15.52
CA GLY A 193 -10.65 5.41 -14.40
C GLY A 193 -10.61 4.45 -13.19
N LEU A 194 -9.55 3.63 -13.03
CA LEU A 194 -9.48 2.65 -11.95
C LEU A 194 -9.04 3.26 -10.61
N ILE A 195 -10.03 3.65 -9.79
CA ILE A 195 -9.86 3.68 -8.33
C ILE A 195 -9.81 2.23 -7.84
N GLY A 196 -8.88 1.90 -6.94
CA GLY A 196 -8.76 0.53 -6.48
C GLY A 196 -8.22 0.38 -5.06
N GLY A 197 -8.52 -0.77 -4.48
CA GLY A 197 -8.06 -1.18 -3.16
C GLY A 197 -7.42 -2.57 -3.19
N PRO A 198 -6.90 -3.03 -2.05
CA PRO A 198 -6.44 -4.39 -1.91
C PRO A 198 -7.61 -5.39 -1.91
N GLU A 199 -7.40 -6.54 -2.53
CA GLU A 199 -8.29 -7.68 -2.46
C GLU A 199 -8.49 -8.11 -0.99
N LYS A 200 -9.74 -8.42 -0.66
CA LYS A 200 -10.16 -8.87 0.67
C LYS A 200 -10.32 -10.40 0.66
N PRO A 201 -9.96 -11.12 1.73
CA PRO A 201 -9.57 -10.63 3.05
C PRO A 201 -8.05 -10.38 3.19
N LEU A 202 -7.71 -9.24 3.79
CA LEU A 202 -6.35 -8.93 4.25
C LEU A 202 -5.99 -9.73 5.52
N SER A 203 -4.71 -10.07 5.66
CA SER A 203 -4.17 -10.60 6.92
C SER A 203 -4.31 -9.58 8.06
N GLU A 204 -4.23 -10.01 9.33
CA GLU A 204 -4.32 -9.07 10.47
C GLU A 204 -3.26 -7.96 10.39
N MET A 205 -2.02 -8.33 10.03
CA MET A 205 -0.93 -7.38 9.80
C MET A 205 -1.20 -6.49 8.59
N GLY A 206 -1.76 -7.06 7.51
CA GLY A 206 -2.16 -6.34 6.31
C GLY A 206 -3.19 -5.26 6.62
N ARG A 207 -4.26 -5.60 7.34
CA ARG A 207 -5.31 -4.63 7.76
C ARG A 207 -4.72 -3.48 8.56
N LYS A 208 -3.93 -3.76 9.61
CA LYS A 208 -3.28 -2.71 10.42
C LYS A 208 -2.37 -1.81 9.58
N SER A 209 -1.64 -2.41 8.62
CA SER A 209 -0.73 -1.66 7.74
C SER A 209 -1.48 -0.78 6.74
N TYR A 210 -2.57 -1.29 6.14
CA TYR A 210 -3.40 -0.53 5.21
C TYR A 210 -4.17 0.59 5.90
N SER A 211 -4.79 0.34 7.06
CA SER A 211 -5.45 1.39 7.86
C SER A 211 -4.48 2.54 8.12
N ARG A 212 -3.28 2.20 8.61
CA ARG A 212 -2.25 3.20 8.87
C ARG A 212 -1.79 3.94 7.61
N PHE A 213 -1.61 3.22 6.50
CA PHE A 213 -1.22 3.81 5.22
C PHE A 213 -2.27 4.80 4.71
N TRP A 214 -3.54 4.44 4.77
CA TRP A 214 -4.66 5.27 4.32
C TRP A 214 -4.84 6.53 5.18
N GLU A 215 -4.78 6.40 6.51
CA GLU A 215 -4.84 7.55 7.42
C GLU A 215 -3.72 8.56 7.09
N GLU A 216 -2.49 8.08 6.89
CA GLU A 216 -1.38 8.96 6.53
C GLU A 216 -1.53 9.57 5.13
N ARG A 217 -2.10 8.83 4.17
CA ARG A 217 -2.32 9.32 2.81
C ARG A 217 -3.36 10.45 2.79
N ILE A 218 -4.46 10.27 3.51
CA ILE A 218 -5.48 11.31 3.68
C ILE A 218 -4.92 12.51 4.44
N ALA A 219 -4.17 12.29 5.52
CA ALA A 219 -3.55 13.38 6.26
C ALA A 219 -2.61 14.23 5.38
N ARG A 220 -1.77 13.59 4.55
CA ARG A 220 -0.93 14.31 3.57
C ARG A 220 -1.76 15.07 2.56
N TYR A 221 -2.79 14.44 2.00
CA TYR A 221 -3.71 15.06 1.05
C TYR A 221 -4.33 16.34 1.64
N LEU A 222 -4.98 16.23 2.80
CA LEU A 222 -5.65 17.36 3.46
C LEU A 222 -4.70 18.51 3.81
N LEU A 223 -3.46 18.21 4.20
CA LEU A 223 -2.49 19.25 4.57
C LEU A 223 -1.84 19.91 3.33
N LEU A 224 -1.57 19.15 2.26
CA LEU A 224 -1.02 19.73 1.02
C LEU A 224 -2.02 20.63 0.31
N HIS A 225 -3.32 20.31 0.39
CA HIS A 225 -4.38 21.18 -0.14
C HIS A 225 -4.48 22.53 0.59
N THR A 226 -3.78 22.70 1.73
CA THR A 226 -3.74 23.97 2.46
C THR A 226 -2.51 24.83 2.16
N SER A 227 -1.38 24.24 1.74
CA SER A 227 -0.13 24.96 1.54
C SER A 227 -0.04 25.73 0.22
N ASP A 228 -0.74 25.29 -0.83
CA ASP A 228 -0.65 25.89 -2.17
C ASP A 228 -1.39 27.24 -2.30
N THR A 229 -1.98 27.73 -1.19
CA THR A 229 -2.74 28.99 -1.17
C THR A 229 -1.98 30.18 -0.59
N GLU A 230 -0.85 29.98 0.09
CA GLU A 230 -0.12 31.06 0.76
C GLU A 230 0.81 31.87 -0.17
N ASP A 231 1.19 31.35 -1.34
CA ASP A 231 2.16 31.98 -2.25
C ASP A 231 1.55 32.97 -3.28
N SER A 232 0.22 33.18 -3.28
CA SER A 232 -0.47 34.03 -4.27
C SER A 232 -0.84 35.44 -3.78
N GLU A 233 -0.62 35.78 -2.51
CA GLU A 233 -0.87 37.12 -1.95
C GLU A 233 0.43 37.83 -1.51
N TYR A 234 1.33 38.12 -2.44
CA TYR A 234 2.38 39.14 -2.19
C TYR A 234 2.47 40.15 -3.34
N SER A 235 1.62 41.18 -3.26
CA SER A 235 1.83 42.45 -3.96
C SER A 235 1.27 43.62 -3.14
N SER A 236 2.20 44.21 -2.37
CA SER A 236 2.25 45.60 -1.88
C SER A 236 1.30 46.06 -0.75
N PRO A 237 1.84 46.61 0.37
CA PRO A 237 1.05 47.22 1.44
C PRO A 237 0.86 48.73 1.23
N GLN A 238 -0.40 49.19 1.15
CA GLN A 238 -0.75 50.58 1.47
C GLN A 238 -1.75 50.66 2.62
N LYS A 239 -1.37 51.46 3.62
CA LYS A 239 -2.04 51.74 4.89
C LYS A 239 -3.46 52.27 4.71
N GLN A 240 -4.42 51.76 5.49
CA GLN A 240 -5.49 52.57 6.11
C GLN A 240 -6.14 51.84 7.32
N LYS A 241 -6.63 52.64 8.26
CA LYS A 241 -7.03 52.35 9.66
C LYS A 241 -8.45 51.74 9.80
N PRO A 242 -8.85 51.26 10.99
CA PRO A 242 -9.85 50.21 11.15
C PRO A 242 -11.30 50.74 11.19
N SER A 243 -12.22 50.01 10.59
CA SER A 243 -13.65 50.17 10.80
C SER A 243 -14.31 48.84 11.16
N LYS A 244 -15.23 48.92 12.13
CA LYS A 244 -15.99 47.82 12.72
C LYS A 244 -16.90 47.17 11.67
N ALA A 245 -16.77 45.87 11.42
CA ALA A 245 -17.82 45.04 10.85
C ALA A 245 -17.51 43.55 10.99
N SER A 246 -18.50 42.81 11.51
CA SER A 246 -18.81 41.42 11.15
C SER A 246 -17.68 40.38 11.30
N CYS A 247 -17.81 39.52 12.31
CA CYS A 247 -17.11 38.24 12.38
C CYS A 247 -17.52 37.40 11.15
N LYS A 248 -16.81 37.55 10.03
CA LYS A 248 -16.95 36.70 8.85
C LYS A 248 -16.57 35.28 9.29
N ARG A 249 -17.57 34.39 9.30
CA ARG A 249 -17.33 32.94 9.43
C ARG A 249 -16.36 32.54 8.32
N GLN A 250 -15.32 31.78 8.68
CA GLN A 250 -14.37 31.28 7.70
C GLN A 250 -15.12 30.51 6.60
N PRO A 251 -14.74 30.68 5.32
CA PRO A 251 -15.31 29.86 4.27
C PRO A 251 -15.01 28.40 4.61
N HIS A 252 -16.04 27.57 4.55
CA HIS A 252 -15.92 26.13 4.64
C HIS A 252 -15.92 25.59 3.21
N GLU A 253 -14.78 25.07 2.77
CA GLU A 253 -14.68 24.24 1.58
C GLU A 253 -15.45 22.94 1.81
N VAL A 254 -16.24 22.50 0.85
CA VAL A 254 -16.99 21.24 0.97
C VAL A 254 -16.34 20.27 0.00
N VAL A 255 -15.76 19.18 0.50
CA VAL A 255 -15.14 18.14 -0.33
C VAL A 255 -15.78 16.80 -0.01
N THR A 256 -16.36 16.15 -1.00
CA THR A 256 -17.00 14.84 -0.82
C THR A 256 -15.98 13.72 -0.60
N VAL A 257 -16.39 12.62 0.04
CA VAL A 257 -15.53 11.41 0.14
C VAL A 257 -15.11 10.91 -1.24
N GLN A 258 -15.98 11.06 -2.24
CA GLN A 258 -15.70 10.66 -3.63
C GLN A 258 -14.56 11.49 -4.24
N GLU A 259 -14.53 12.81 -4.00
CA GLU A 259 -13.44 13.67 -4.46
C GLU A 259 -12.12 13.33 -3.78
N ILE A 260 -12.14 13.03 -2.47
CA ILE A 260 -10.95 12.55 -1.76
C ILE A 260 -10.49 11.21 -2.33
N GLY A 261 -11.43 10.30 -2.62
CA GLY A 261 -11.15 9.01 -3.23
C GLY A 261 -10.47 9.16 -4.60
N LEU A 262 -11.02 10.01 -5.47
CA LEU A 262 -10.45 10.32 -6.79
C LEU A 262 -9.04 10.92 -6.68
N ALA A 263 -8.85 11.88 -5.78
CA ALA A 263 -7.57 12.57 -5.62
C ALA A 263 -6.50 11.67 -4.99
N THR A 264 -6.88 10.79 -4.07
CA THR A 264 -5.95 9.86 -3.41
C THR A 264 -5.80 8.52 -4.14
N GLY A 265 -6.69 8.21 -5.09
CA GLY A 265 -6.79 6.91 -5.77
C GLY A 265 -7.38 5.81 -4.89
N MET A 266 -8.03 6.16 -3.78
CA MET A 266 -8.62 5.24 -2.81
C MET A 266 -10.12 5.03 -3.04
N LEU A 267 -10.61 3.83 -2.75
CA LEU A 267 -12.04 3.55 -2.74
C LEU A 267 -12.74 4.37 -1.64
N THR A 268 -13.99 4.77 -1.90
CA THR A 268 -14.80 5.57 -0.97
C THR A 268 -14.88 4.94 0.41
N GLU A 269 -15.07 3.62 0.49
CA GLU A 269 -15.11 2.88 1.75
C GLU A 269 -13.79 2.90 2.52
N ASP A 270 -12.65 2.90 1.81
CA ASP A 270 -11.32 2.96 2.42
C ASP A 270 -11.06 4.37 2.95
N VAL A 271 -11.54 5.40 2.25
CA VAL A 271 -11.51 6.79 2.72
C VAL A 271 -12.33 6.94 4.01
N ILE A 272 -13.58 6.46 4.02
CA ILE A 272 -14.44 6.49 5.21
C ILE A 272 -13.78 5.75 6.37
N THR A 273 -13.21 4.57 6.10
CA THR A 273 -12.55 3.75 7.12
C THR A 273 -11.37 4.49 7.75
N ALA A 274 -10.55 5.14 6.94
CA ALA A 274 -9.41 5.91 7.44
C ALA A 274 -9.84 7.16 8.19
N LEU A 275 -10.80 7.93 7.70
CA LEU A 275 -11.33 9.11 8.40
C LEU A 275 -11.88 8.75 9.78
N LYS A 276 -12.65 7.64 9.88
CA LYS A 276 -13.13 7.12 11.16
C LYS A 276 -11.98 6.65 12.06
N GLY A 277 -10.95 6.02 11.48
CA GLY A 277 -9.75 5.56 12.19
C GLY A 277 -8.92 6.70 12.80
N MET A 278 -8.87 7.86 12.13
CA MET A 278 -8.14 9.03 12.64
C MET A 278 -8.79 9.65 13.88
N GLY A 279 -10.11 9.52 14.05
CA GLY A 279 -10.84 10.04 15.21
C GLY A 279 -10.93 11.58 15.27
N ILE A 280 -10.70 12.26 14.16
CA ILE A 280 -10.69 13.74 14.04
C ILE A 280 -11.98 14.31 13.42
N VAL A 281 -13.04 13.49 13.42
CA VAL A 281 -14.31 13.73 12.73
C VAL A 281 -15.33 14.24 13.74
N GLU A 282 -15.76 15.49 13.61
CA GLU A 282 -16.86 16.06 14.41
C GLU A 282 -18.19 15.94 13.63
N PRO A 283 -19.23 15.28 14.18
CA PRO A 283 -20.53 15.21 13.51
C PRO A 283 -21.18 16.59 13.49
N THR A 284 -21.59 17.05 12.30
CA THR A 284 -22.35 18.30 12.20
C THR A 284 -23.77 18.07 12.72
N THR A 285 -24.15 18.75 13.80
CA THR A 285 -25.55 18.69 14.25
C THR A 285 -26.47 19.28 13.17
N PRO A 286 -27.58 18.60 12.79
CA PRO A 286 -28.53 19.17 11.86
C PRO A 286 -29.13 20.43 12.47
N SER A 287 -28.83 21.58 11.88
CA SER A 287 -29.34 22.86 12.34
C SER A 287 -30.85 22.90 12.15
N LYS A 288 -31.62 22.86 13.25
CA LYS A 288 -33.08 23.08 13.24
C LYS A 288 -33.40 24.46 12.65
N LYS A 289 -33.82 24.53 11.38
CA LYS A 289 -35.01 25.25 10.84
C LYS A 289 -34.84 25.62 9.36
N ARG A 290 -35.69 25.02 8.51
CA ARG A 290 -36.72 25.76 7.74
C ARG A 290 -37.78 24.78 7.22
N LYS A 291 -38.93 24.74 7.92
CA LYS A 291 -40.20 24.30 7.31
C LYS A 291 -40.57 25.37 6.27
N LEU A 292 -40.59 25.03 4.98
CA LEU A 292 -41.74 25.27 4.10
C LEU A 292 -41.56 24.55 2.74
N ASN A 293 -42.58 23.78 2.39
CA ASN A 293 -42.95 23.13 1.12
C ASN A 293 -42.27 21.82 0.65
N GLN A 294 -43.11 20.77 0.66
CA GLN A 294 -43.10 19.58 -0.21
C GLN A 294 -43.00 20.03 -1.69
N GLU A 295 -42.36 19.32 -2.62
CA GLU A 295 -42.71 17.97 -3.11
C GLU A 295 -41.52 17.34 -3.88
N THR A 296 -41.52 15.99 -3.90
CA THR A 296 -40.79 15.07 -4.81
C THR A 296 -39.25 15.08 -4.81
N GLY A 297 -38.68 13.95 -4.37
CA GLY A 297 -37.28 13.56 -4.57
C GLY A 297 -36.71 12.86 -3.34
N GLU A 298 -36.35 11.59 -3.46
CA GLU A 298 -35.55 10.87 -2.47
C GLU A 298 -34.22 11.61 -2.29
N VAL A 299 -34.09 12.37 -1.20
CA VAL A 299 -32.82 12.99 -0.81
C VAL A 299 -32.09 11.98 0.05
N ASN A 300 -31.01 11.41 -0.48
CA ASN A 300 -30.00 10.75 0.32
C ASN A 300 -29.47 11.78 1.33
N ASP A 301 -29.89 11.68 2.58
CA ASP A 301 -29.41 12.51 3.69
C ASP A 301 -27.97 12.06 4.02
N GLY A 302 -27.00 12.59 3.27
CA GLY A 302 -25.59 12.29 3.44
C GLY A 302 -25.08 12.82 4.79
N GLU A 303 -24.49 11.94 5.60
CA GLU A 303 -23.92 12.33 6.89
C GLU A 303 -22.75 13.30 6.65
N THR A 304 -22.90 14.55 7.08
CA THR A 304 -21.85 15.56 6.92
C THR A 304 -20.95 15.59 8.15
N VAL A 305 -19.65 15.66 7.92
CA VAL A 305 -18.60 15.70 8.94
C VAL A 305 -17.75 16.95 8.77
N MET A 306 -17.38 17.57 9.88
CA MET A 306 -16.38 18.65 9.91
C MET A 306 -15.01 18.11 10.29
N ILE A 307 -13.98 18.48 9.53
CA ILE A 307 -12.57 18.21 9.87
C ILE A 307 -11.82 19.52 9.94
N ARG A 308 -11.16 19.77 11.08
CA ARG A 308 -10.30 20.95 11.24
C ARG A 308 -8.86 20.58 10.88
N ILE A 309 -8.24 21.42 10.07
CA ILE A 309 -6.84 21.24 9.66
C ILE A 309 -5.89 21.24 10.87
N SER A 310 -6.21 21.99 11.93
CA SER A 310 -5.48 21.95 13.21
C SER A 310 -5.39 20.55 13.79
N ASP A 311 -6.48 19.79 13.71
CA ASP A 311 -6.61 18.48 14.33
C ASP A 311 -5.87 17.43 13.48
N VAL A 312 -5.89 17.59 12.15
CA VAL A 312 -5.04 16.81 11.23
C VAL A 312 -3.55 17.06 11.51
N LEU A 313 -3.16 18.32 11.75
CA LEU A 313 -1.79 18.70 12.07
C LEU A 313 -1.33 18.14 13.43
N GLU A 314 -2.19 18.17 14.44
CA GLU A 314 -1.89 17.57 15.74
C GLU A 314 -1.81 16.04 15.64
N TRP A 315 -2.73 15.43 14.91
CA TRP A 315 -2.74 13.99 14.66
C TRP A 315 -1.46 13.52 13.95
N THR A 316 -1.00 14.24 12.92
CA THR A 316 0.24 13.90 12.19
C THR A 316 1.48 14.00 13.07
N LYS A 317 1.56 14.99 13.96
CA LYS A 317 2.63 15.12 14.96
C LYS A 317 2.60 13.97 15.96
N ALA A 318 1.44 13.68 16.54
CA ALA A 318 1.29 12.60 17.52
C ALA A 318 1.68 11.23 16.94
N HIS A 319 1.40 11.01 15.66
CA HIS A 319 1.67 9.75 14.99
C HIS A 319 2.96 9.74 14.15
N HIS A 320 3.82 10.75 14.26
CA HIS A 320 5.12 10.80 13.56
C HIS A 320 5.01 10.60 12.04
N VAL A 321 3.97 11.17 11.43
CA VAL A 321 3.72 11.02 9.99
C VAL A 321 4.78 11.78 9.21
N THR A 322 5.44 11.10 8.27
CA THR A 322 6.32 11.76 7.32
C THR A 322 5.51 12.51 6.28
N TRP A 323 5.82 13.79 6.08
CA TRP A 323 5.24 14.63 5.03
C TRP A 323 5.46 14.09 3.63
N ARG A 324 6.62 13.47 3.41
CA ARG A 324 6.99 12.87 2.14
C ARG A 324 6.23 11.55 1.95
N ASP A 325 5.75 11.34 0.73
CA ASP A 325 5.19 10.06 0.30
C ASP A 325 6.25 8.93 0.47
N PRO A 326 5.84 7.72 0.87
CA PRO A 326 6.75 6.57 0.93
C PRO A 326 7.46 6.26 -0.40
N VAL A 327 6.90 6.67 -1.53
CA VAL A 327 7.49 6.50 -2.87
C VAL A 327 7.97 7.85 -3.40
N ARG A 328 9.00 7.79 -4.25
CA ARG A 328 9.62 8.95 -4.91
C ARG A 328 9.24 8.96 -6.37
N ASP A 329 8.65 10.05 -6.86
CA ASP A 329 8.22 10.12 -8.25
C ASP A 329 9.42 10.00 -9.21
N GLU A 330 10.58 10.56 -8.83
CA GLU A 330 11.84 10.43 -9.56
C GLU A 330 12.42 9.01 -9.60
N GLY A 331 11.94 8.11 -8.75
CA GLY A 331 12.39 6.73 -8.71
C GLY A 331 11.74 5.85 -9.78
N PHE A 332 10.66 6.28 -10.41
CA PHE A 332 9.95 5.47 -11.40
C PHE A 332 10.58 5.52 -12.79
N LEU A 333 10.57 4.39 -13.49
CA LEU A 333 11.30 4.17 -14.75
C LEU A 333 10.35 3.85 -15.92
N GLY A 334 10.78 4.19 -17.15
CA GLY A 334 10.13 3.74 -18.38
C GLY A 334 8.80 4.43 -18.70
N ARG A 335 7.79 3.65 -19.15
CA ARG A 335 6.44 4.15 -19.53
C ARG A 335 5.77 5.03 -18.46
N CYS A 336 6.18 4.86 -17.21
CA CYS A 336 5.75 5.63 -16.05
C CYS A 336 6.16 7.11 -16.08
N ILE A 337 7.23 7.48 -16.81
CA ILE A 337 7.71 8.86 -16.88
C ILE A 337 6.85 9.70 -17.85
N LEU A 338 6.30 9.09 -18.91
CA LEU A 338 5.60 9.80 -19.99
C LEU A 338 4.21 10.35 -19.62
N LEU A 339 3.67 9.98 -18.45
CA LEU A 339 2.35 10.41 -17.97
C LEU A 339 2.42 11.48 -16.87
N THR A 340 3.61 12.00 -16.56
CA THR A 340 3.84 12.97 -15.46
C THR A 340 3.47 14.41 -15.83
N THR A 341 3.01 14.69 -17.05
CA THR A 341 2.76 16.04 -17.55
C THR A 341 1.28 16.30 -17.85
N SER A 342 0.41 16.32 -16.84
CA SER A 342 -0.83 17.11 -16.94
C SER A 342 -1.52 17.33 -15.60
N ALA A 343 -2.01 18.57 -15.46
CA ALA A 343 -3.04 19.05 -14.54
C ALA A 343 -2.62 19.46 -13.12
N THR A 344 -2.30 20.74 -12.98
CA THR A 344 -2.60 21.53 -11.77
C THR A 344 -3.97 22.20 -11.94
N PRO A 345 -4.97 21.96 -11.07
CA PRO A 345 -6.15 22.82 -10.99
C PRO A 345 -5.92 23.99 -10.02
N ASP A 346 -6.61 25.08 -10.31
CA ASP A 346 -6.62 26.36 -9.61
C ASP A 346 -7.46 26.36 -8.30
N LEU A 347 -7.03 27.17 -7.31
CA LEU A 347 -7.78 27.96 -6.28
C LEU A 347 -7.78 27.61 -4.76
N ALA A 348 -7.58 28.69 -3.97
CA ALA A 348 -8.19 29.23 -2.71
C ALA A 348 -8.47 28.40 -1.41
N PRO A 349 -8.45 28.99 -0.18
CA PRO A 349 -8.36 28.24 1.10
C PRO A 349 -9.65 28.09 1.98
N LEU A 350 -9.58 27.12 2.93
CA LEU A 350 -10.17 26.96 4.30
C LEU A 350 -11.30 25.92 4.56
N CYS A 351 -11.13 25.18 5.68
CA CYS A 351 -12.04 24.22 6.35
C CYS A 351 -12.84 23.26 5.46
N ILE A 352 -12.41 21.99 5.37
CA ILE A 352 -13.08 20.97 4.56
C ILE A 352 -14.23 20.31 5.35
N VAL A 353 -15.47 20.45 4.86
CA VAL A 353 -16.60 19.62 5.29
C VAL A 353 -16.77 18.46 4.32
N ILE A 354 -16.84 17.26 4.87
CA ILE A 354 -16.93 16.02 4.10
C ILE A 354 -18.36 15.50 4.14
N SER A 355 -18.99 15.38 2.97
CA SER A 355 -20.23 14.60 2.81
C SER A 355 -19.86 13.14 2.65
N LEU A 356 -20.28 12.30 3.61
CA LEU A 356 -20.08 10.85 3.63
C LEU A 356 -20.96 10.12 2.61
#